data_AF-W9VZX2-F1
#
_entry.id   AF-W9VZX2-F1
#
_cell.length_a   1.000
_cell.length_b   1.000
_cell.length_c   1.000
_cell.angle_alpha   90.00
_cell.angle_beta   90.00
_cell.angle_gamma   90.00
#
_symmetry.space_group_name_H-M   'P 1'
#
loop_
_entity.id
_entity.type
_entity.pdbx_description
1 polymer ?
#
loop_
_entity_poly.entity_id
_entity_poly.type
_entity_poly.pdbx_seq_one_letter_code
_entity_poly.pdbx_strand_id
1 'polypeptide(L)' 'MRHSGLQREVLKLYRACLRAAGQKPEATRENFRNAARREFRKNQAIDKKDFGAVETLIRMGARKLELYSSPGVKDIH' A
#
# COMPACT_ATOMS: atom_id res chain seq x y z
N MET A 1 15.92 -15.81 6.38
CA MET A 1 15.17 -15.19 7.50
C MET A 1 13.67 -15.27 7.18
N ARG A 2 12.84 -15.88 8.03
CA ARG A 2 11.40 -16.12 7.73
C ARG A 2 10.59 -14.89 8.16
N HIS A 3 9.84 -14.28 7.24
CA HIS A 3 8.95 -13.16 7.60
C HIS A 3 7.88 -13.60 8.59
N SER A 4 7.60 -12.76 9.60
CA SER A 4 6.46 -12.95 10.48
C SER A 4 5.14 -12.86 9.69
N GLY A 5 4.04 -13.36 10.27
CA GLY A 5 2.71 -13.25 9.64
C GLY A 5 2.36 -11.81 9.29
N LEU A 6 2.62 -10.88 10.21
CA LEU A 6 2.36 -9.46 10.01
C LEU A 6 3.24 -8.85 8.90
N GLN A 7 4.52 -9.21 8.84
CA GLN A 7 5.41 -8.76 7.76
C GLN A 7 4.94 -9.27 6.39
N ARG A 8 4.38 -10.49 6.32
CA ARG A 8 3.78 -11.01 5.08
C ARG A 8 2.56 -10.20 4.66
N GLU A 9 1.71 -9.79 5.60
CA GLU A 9 0.56 -8.94 5.30
C GLU A 9 0.97 -7.56 4.79
N VAL A 10 2.04 -6.95 5.35
CA VAL A 10 2.62 -5.70 4.79
C VAL A 10 3.01 -5.88 3.32
N LEU A 11 3.75 -6.96 3.00
CA LEU A 11 4.18 -7.26 1.63
C LEU A 11 3.00 -7.56 0.70
N LYS A 12 1.98 -8.27 1.20
CA LYS A 12 0.75 -8.58 0.46
C LYS A 12 0.00 -7.30 0.10
N LEU A 13 -0.16 -6.39 1.06
CA LEU A 13 -0.79 -5.09 0.85
C LEU A 13 -0.01 -4.27 -0.19
N TYR A 14 1.32 -4.18 -0.07
CA TYR A 14 2.14 -3.47 -1.05
C TYR A 14 1.95 -4.00 -2.48
N ARG A 15 2.01 -5.33 -2.65
CA ARG A 15 1.76 -5.97 -3.95
C ARG A 15 0.35 -5.72 -4.47
N ALA A 16 -0.65 -5.68 -3.58
CA ALA A 16 -2.03 -5.37 -3.95
C ALA A 16 -2.15 -3.93 -4.47
N CYS A 17 -1.49 -2.95 -3.84
CA CYS A 17 -1.42 -1.58 -4.35
C CYS A 17 -0.82 -1.51 -5.76
N LEU A 18 0.28 -2.24 -6.02
CA LEU A 18 0.91 -2.24 -7.35
C LEU A 18 0.03 -2.90 -8.42
N ARG A 19 -0.71 -3.96 -8.06
CA ARG A 19 -1.68 -4.59 -8.96
C ARG A 19 -2.85 -3.67 -9.28
N ALA A 20 -3.42 -3.01 -8.27
CA ALA A 20 -4.50 -2.05 -8.47
C ALA A 20 -4.06 -0.86 -9.33
N ALA A 21 -2.85 -0.34 -9.11
CA ALA A 21 -2.25 0.68 -9.98
C ALA A 21 -2.17 0.20 -11.44
N GLY A 22 -1.83 -1.07 -11.68
CA GLY A 22 -1.81 -1.67 -13.01
C GLY A 22 -3.15 -1.61 -13.76
N GLN A 23 -4.27 -1.56 -13.05
CA GLN A 23 -5.61 -1.45 -13.63
C GLN A 23 -6.02 0.00 -13.96
N LYS A 24 -5.22 0.99 -13.56
CA LYS A 24 -5.46 2.40 -13.86
C LYS A 24 -4.98 2.79 -15.25
N PRO A 25 -5.52 3.89 -15.82
CA PRO A 25 -5.07 4.43 -17.11
C PRO A 25 -3.55 4.59 -17.14
N GLU A 26 -2.96 4.36 -18.31
CA GLU A 26 -1.50 4.39 -18.47
C GLU A 26 -0.89 5.72 -18.05
N ALA A 27 -1.56 6.83 -18.40
CA ALA A 27 -1.13 8.20 -18.07
C ALA A 27 -1.03 8.47 -16.56
N THR A 28 -1.80 7.77 -15.72
CA THR A 28 -1.91 8.05 -14.27
C THR A 28 -1.38 6.92 -13.39
N ARG A 29 -1.13 5.74 -13.96
CA ARG A 29 -0.63 4.55 -13.26
C ARG A 29 0.63 4.81 -12.43
N GLU A 30 1.52 5.68 -12.93
CA GLU A 30 2.75 6.05 -12.22
C GLU A 30 2.46 6.79 -10.91
N ASN A 31 1.45 7.66 -10.89
CA ASN A 31 1.05 8.39 -9.69
C ASN A 31 0.61 7.42 -8.57
N PHE A 32 -0.19 6.40 -8.91
CA PHE A 32 -0.58 5.35 -7.97
C PHE A 32 0.61 4.55 -7.43
N ARG A 33 1.56 4.18 -8.30
CA ARG A 33 2.78 3.47 -7.89
C ARG A 33 3.65 4.32 -6.96
N ASN A 34 3.80 5.60 -7.29
CA ASN A 34 4.63 6.53 -6.53
C ASN A 34 3.98 6.87 -5.18
N ALA A 35 2.66 7.05 -5.12
CA ALA A 35 1.95 7.21 -3.85
C ALA A 35 2.13 6.00 -2.94
N ALA A 36 1.97 4.77 -3.47
CA ALA A 36 2.21 3.55 -2.70
C ALA A 36 3.67 3.49 -2.19
N ARG A 37 4.66 3.71 -3.06
CA ARG A 37 6.08 3.71 -2.67
C ARG A 37 6.37 4.76 -1.58
N ARG A 38 5.84 5.97 -1.74
CA ARG A 38 6.01 7.09 -0.79
C ARG A 38 5.47 6.73 0.59
N GLU A 39 4.24 6.23 0.65
CA GLU A 39 3.60 5.85 1.93
C GLU A 39 4.35 4.71 2.62
N PHE A 40 4.78 3.68 1.89
CA PHE A 40 5.53 2.57 2.49
C PHE A 40 6.94 3.02 2.94
N ARG A 41 7.62 3.89 2.17
CA ARG A 41 8.93 4.46 2.54
C ARG A 41 8.83 5.32 3.79
N LYS A 42 7.80 6.18 3.90
CA LYS A 42 7.55 7.03 5.08
C LYS A 42 7.50 6.25 6.39
N ASN A 43 7.00 5.00 6.34
CA ASN A 43 6.82 4.15 7.51
C ASN A 43 7.93 3.11 7.71
N GLN A 44 9.04 3.16 6.95
CA GLN A 44 10.12 2.18 7.07
C GLN A 44 10.87 2.22 8.41
N ALA A 45 10.85 3.37 9.09
CA ALA A 45 11.54 3.57 10.37
C ALA A 45 10.77 2.98 11.57
N ILE A 46 9.54 2.51 11.37
CA ILE A 46 8.74 1.89 12.45
C ILE A 46 9.39 0.57 12.86
N ASP A 47 9.51 0.35 14.17
CA ASP A 47 10.02 -0.90 14.70
C ASP A 47 9.13 -2.06 14.24
N LYS A 48 9.76 -3.09 13.69
CA LYS A 48 9.09 -4.32 13.23
C LYS A 48 8.38 -5.07 14.37
N LYS A 49 8.72 -4.77 15.63
CA LYS A 49 8.12 -5.29 16.85
C LYS A 49 6.96 -4.44 17.37
N ASP A 50 6.75 -3.24 16.83
CA ASP A 50 5.56 -2.45 17.13
C ASP A 50 4.37 -2.97 16.32
N PHE A 51 3.85 -4.12 16.77
CA PHE A 51 2.78 -4.82 16.08
C PHE A 51 1.51 -3.97 15.98
N GLY A 52 1.19 -3.18 17.01
CA GLY A 52 0.02 -2.31 17.04
C GLY A 52 0.07 -1.18 16.00
N ALA A 53 1.23 -0.53 15.86
CA ALA A 53 1.43 0.48 14.83
C ALA A 53 1.36 -0.14 13.42
N VAL A 54 2.04 -1.27 13.21
CA VAL A 54 2.06 -1.95 11.90
C VAL A 54 0.65 -2.42 11.49
N GLU A 55 -0.12 -3.01 12.40
CA GLU A 55 -1.51 -3.41 12.14
C GLU A 55 -2.40 -2.21 11.80
N THR A 56 -2.26 -1.11 12.52
CA THR A 56 -3.02 0.12 12.26
C THR A 56 -2.72 0.65 10.87
N LEU A 57 -1.45 0.66 10.46
CA LEU A 57 -1.04 1.07 9.11
C LEU A 57 -1.55 0.11 8.04
N ILE A 58 -1.55 -1.20 8.28
CA ILE A 58 -2.14 -2.18 7.34
C ILE A 58 -3.64 -1.89 7.16
N ARG A 59 -4.40 -1.69 8.26
CA ARG A 59 -5.82 -1.35 8.19
C ARG A 59 -6.08 -0.03 7.45
N MET A 60 -5.26 0.99 7.68
CA MET A 60 -5.36 2.27 6.97
C MET A 60 -5.05 2.10 5.48
N GLY A 61 -3.98 1.37 5.14
CA GLY A 61 -3.58 1.13 3.77
C GLY A 61 -4.58 0.29 2.99
N ALA A 62 -5.21 -0.71 3.62
CA ALA A 62 -6.29 -1.51 3.02
C ALA A 62 -7.50 -0.64 2.64
N ARG A 63 -7.94 0.26 3.54
CA ARG A 63 -9.02 1.21 3.26
C ARG A 63 -8.67 2.18 2.13
N LYS A 64 -7.45 2.72 2.11
CA LYS A 64 -6.97 3.57 0.99
C LYS A 64 -6.96 2.79 -0.33
N LEU A 65 -6.50 1.54 -0.31
CA LEU A 65 -6.46 0.68 -1.49
C LEU A 65 -7.86 0.42 -2.05
N GLU A 66 -8.83 0.14 -1.19
CA GLU A 66 -10.23 -0.04 -1.59
C GLU A 66 -10.78 1.20 -2.30
N LEU A 67 -10.61 2.38 -1.69
CA LEU A 67 -11.02 3.66 -2.28
C LEU A 67 -10.36 3.89 -3.65
N TYR A 68 -9.04 3.74 -3.73
CA TYR A 68 -8.30 3.95 -4.96
C TYR A 68 -8.56 2.87 -6.01
N SER A 69 -9.02 1.69 -5.63
CA SER A 69 -9.37 0.63 -6.60
C SER A 69 -10.71 0.89 -7.29
N SER A 70 -11.55 1.79 -6.75
CA SER A 70 -12.82 2.16 -7.38
C SER A 70 -12.63 2.63 -8.84
N PRO A 71 -13.47 2.19 -9.80
CA PRO A 71 -13.39 2.60 -11.20
C PRO A 71 -13.51 4.12 -11.42
N GLY A 72 -14.18 4.82 -10.50
CA GLY A 72 -14.34 6.27 -10.55
C GLY A 72 -13.06 7.04 -10.26
N VAL A 73 -12.11 6.44 -9.53
CA VAL A 73 -10.82 7.07 -9.21
C VAL A 73 -9.83 6.80 -10.33
N LYS A 74 -9.65 7.78 -11.22
CA LYS A 74 -8.78 7.65 -12.40
C LYS A 74 -7.38 8.24 -12.21
N ASP A 75 -7.21 9.15 -11.26
CA ASP A 75 -5.93 9.77 -10.93
C ASP A 75 -5.83 10.13 -9.44
N ILE A 76 -4.60 10.27 -8.96
CA ILE A 76 -4.25 10.80 -7.64
C ILE A 76 -3.00 11.69 -7.75
N HIS A 77 -2.86 12.69 -6.88
CA HIS A 77 -1.69 13.57 -6.81
C HIS A 77 -0.84 13.25 -5.56
#